data_AF-R7CV94-F1
#
_entry.id   AF-R7CV94-F1
#
_cell.length_a   1.000
_cell.length_b   1.000
_cell.length_c   1.000
_cell.angle_alpha   90.00
_cell.angle_beta   90.00
_cell.angle_gamma   90.00
#
_symmetry.space_group_name_H-M   'P 1'
#
loop_
_entity.id
_entity.type
_entity.pdbx_description
1 polymer ?
#
loop_
_entity_poly.entity_id
_entity_poly.type
_entity_poly.pdbx_seq_one_letter_code
_entity_poly.pdbx_strand_id
1 'polypeptide(L)'
;MEYFRPTYTPERITNLRANEIFVFGSNLQGMHGGGAARMAYEKFGAIWGNGVGLQGQCYAIPTMQGGVETIRPYVDEFIAFAKERKELTFLVTPIGCGIAGFKAEDIAPLFKEAIVEENIVLPESFEEVIMQSRPLSKAAIDVLAKRMQAKNPYSAGTLSHGIWEHQHYFELLWGSYDHYDWHEHFEKYGLCEDFERGVVLTDDLMHQPVNKEWVFGMYR
;
A
#
# COMPACT_ATOMS: atom_id res chain seq x y z
N MET A 1 6.34 -27.46 4.12
CA MET A 1 5.19 -26.58 4.41
C MET A 1 5.28 -25.40 3.48
N GLU A 2 4.22 -25.15 2.72
CA GLU A 2 4.13 -23.99 1.85
C GLU A 2 4.14 -22.73 2.72
N TYR A 3 5.06 -21.81 2.46
CA TYR A 3 5.15 -20.56 3.22
C TYR A 3 4.10 -19.59 2.70
N PHE A 4 3.08 -19.31 3.53
CA PHE A 4 2.17 -18.21 3.28
C PHE A 4 2.80 -16.89 3.74
N ARG A 5 3.12 -16.02 2.78
CA ARG A 5 3.61 -14.67 3.06
C ARG A 5 2.53 -13.87 3.81
N PRO A 6 2.88 -13.07 4.82
CA PRO A 6 1.90 -12.26 5.51
C PRO A 6 1.35 -11.18 4.57
N THR A 7 0.06 -10.84 4.73
CA THR A 7 -0.59 -9.77 3.95
C THR A 7 -0.03 -8.40 4.32
N TYR A 8 0.25 -8.18 5.60
CA TYR A 8 0.84 -6.94 6.13
C TYR A 8 2.05 -7.27 6.98
N THR A 9 2.97 -6.31 7.09
CA THR A 9 4.11 -6.45 7.99
C THR A 9 3.59 -6.56 9.42
N PRO A 10 3.95 -7.62 10.17
CA PRO A 10 3.55 -7.73 11.57
C PRO A 10 4.05 -6.54 12.38
N GLU A 11 3.22 -6.01 13.28
CA GLU A 11 3.59 -4.89 14.16
C GLU A 11 4.90 -5.13 14.91
N ARG A 12 5.16 -6.39 15.27
CA ARG A 12 6.37 -6.82 15.97
C ARG A 12 7.04 -7.99 15.28
N ILE A 13 8.05 -7.70 14.49
CA ILE A 13 8.94 -8.71 13.90
C ILE A 13 9.98 -9.12 14.97
N THR A 14 9.93 -10.38 15.40
CA THR A 14 10.87 -10.90 16.41
C THR A 14 11.93 -11.82 15.84
N ASN A 15 11.68 -12.39 14.66
CA ASN A 15 12.56 -13.29 13.93
C ASN A 15 12.35 -13.09 12.43
N LEU A 16 13.36 -13.43 11.63
CA LEU A 16 13.31 -13.44 10.17
C LEU A 16 13.60 -14.84 9.65
N ARG A 17 12.95 -15.22 8.55
CA ARG A 17 13.37 -16.34 7.71
C ARG A 17 14.60 -15.96 6.91
N ALA A 18 15.30 -16.96 6.38
CA ALA A 18 16.54 -16.76 5.62
C ALA A 18 16.40 -15.84 4.40
N ASN A 19 15.20 -15.71 3.82
CA ASN A 19 14.93 -14.85 2.67
C ASN A 19 14.14 -13.58 3.04
N GLU A 20 13.89 -13.32 4.32
CA GLU A 20 13.20 -12.12 4.78
C GLU A 20 14.18 -11.01 5.14
N ILE A 21 13.86 -9.80 4.71
CA ILE A 21 14.67 -8.61 4.95
C ILE A 21 13.87 -7.63 5.77
N PHE A 22 14.39 -7.25 6.94
CA PHE A 22 13.79 -6.24 7.81
C PHE A 22 14.10 -4.83 7.29
N VAL A 23 13.10 -4.11 6.80
CA VAL A 23 13.28 -2.75 6.26
C VAL A 23 12.91 -1.72 7.31
N PHE A 24 13.85 -0.82 7.63
CA PHE A 24 13.73 0.08 8.78
C PHE A 24 14.21 1.49 8.49
N GLY A 25 13.67 2.45 9.24
CA GLY A 25 14.10 3.85 9.21
C GLY A 25 15.42 4.04 9.96
N SER A 26 16.38 4.71 9.34
CA SER A 26 17.71 5.02 9.90
C SER A 26 18.04 6.52 9.82
N ASN A 27 19.22 6.90 10.30
CA ASN A 27 19.87 8.16 9.95
C ASN A 27 21.08 7.88 9.04
N LEU A 28 21.55 8.90 8.32
CA LEU A 28 22.67 8.76 7.39
C LEU A 28 23.96 8.25 8.05
N GLN A 29 24.17 8.58 9.32
CA GLN A 29 25.33 8.13 10.09
C GLN A 29 25.22 6.67 10.57
N GLY A 30 24.10 5.99 10.35
CA GLY A 30 23.88 4.61 10.81
C GLY A 30 23.94 4.44 12.34
N MET A 31 23.56 5.49 13.09
CA MET A 31 23.46 5.42 14.55
C MET A 31 22.14 4.74 14.93
N HIS A 32 22.17 3.41 14.97
CA HIS A 32 21.02 2.55 15.19
C HIS A 32 20.67 2.38 16.68
N GLY A 33 20.54 3.49 17.42
CA GLY A 33 20.41 3.50 18.88
C GLY A 33 18.99 3.34 19.44
N GLY A 34 17.95 3.46 18.61
CA GLY A 34 16.56 3.44 19.09
C GLY A 34 15.56 2.79 18.13
N GLY A 35 14.39 2.45 18.65
CA GLY A 35 13.24 1.95 17.89
C GLY A 35 13.56 0.73 17.01
N ALA A 36 13.01 0.71 15.79
CA ALA A 36 13.24 -0.33 14.80
C ALA A 36 14.73 -0.45 14.40
N ALA A 37 15.47 0.66 14.36
CA ALA A 37 16.90 0.65 14.03
C ALA A 37 17.72 -0.14 15.07
N ARG A 38 17.43 0.07 16.37
CA ARG A 38 18.07 -0.71 17.44
C ARG A 38 17.77 -2.20 17.31
N MET A 39 16.53 -2.56 16.99
CA MET A 39 16.15 -3.95 16.77
C MET A 39 16.89 -4.56 15.57
N ALA A 40 17.00 -3.81 14.47
CA ALA A 40 17.76 -4.23 13.28
C ALA A 40 19.22 -4.52 13.63
N TYR A 41 19.85 -3.63 14.42
CA TYR A 41 21.23 -3.79 14.87
C TYR A 41 21.41 -4.99 15.82
N GLU A 42 20.59 -5.07 16.87
CA GLU A 42 20.74 -6.09 17.92
C GLU A 42 20.37 -7.51 17.46
N LYS A 43 19.49 -7.66 16.46
CA LYS A 43 18.89 -8.97 16.13
C LYS A 43 19.06 -9.43 14.69
N PHE A 44 19.12 -8.50 13.75
CA PHE A 44 18.99 -8.84 12.31
C PHE A 44 20.24 -8.48 11.50
N GLY A 45 21.29 -7.98 12.16
CA GLY A 45 22.61 -7.78 11.58
C GLY A 45 22.78 -6.46 10.83
N ALA A 46 21.98 -5.44 11.14
CA ALA A 46 22.32 -4.09 10.70
C ALA A 46 23.68 -3.68 11.28
N ILE A 47 24.45 -2.90 10.52
CA ILE A 47 25.83 -2.52 10.82
C ILE A 47 25.82 -1.10 11.38
N TRP A 48 26.42 -0.92 12.56
CA TRP A 48 26.60 0.42 13.13
C TRP A 48 27.46 1.28 12.20
N GLY A 49 27.05 2.52 11.95
CA GLY A 49 27.76 3.41 11.02
C GLY A 49 27.28 3.32 9.57
N ASN A 50 26.42 2.35 9.22
CA ASN A 50 25.87 2.23 7.87
C ASN A 50 24.36 2.57 7.84
N GLY A 51 24.02 3.77 7.38
CA GLY A 51 22.64 4.26 7.38
C GLY A 51 21.78 3.88 6.17
N VAL A 52 22.35 3.25 5.14
CA VAL A 52 21.72 3.12 3.81
C VAL A 52 21.84 1.70 3.27
N GLY A 53 20.76 1.22 2.65
CA GLY A 53 20.80 0.03 1.79
C GLY A 53 20.83 -1.30 2.53
N LEU A 54 21.07 -2.37 1.77
CA LEU A 54 21.10 -3.74 2.26
C LEU A 54 22.33 -3.99 3.17
N GLN A 55 22.10 -4.59 4.33
CA GLN A 55 23.11 -4.96 5.30
C GLN A 55 22.60 -6.04 6.25
N GLY A 56 23.38 -7.10 6.48
CA GLY A 56 22.88 -8.27 7.22
C GLY A 56 21.59 -8.82 6.58
N GLN A 57 20.56 -9.07 7.38
CA GLN A 57 19.19 -9.36 6.92
C GLN A 57 18.29 -8.12 7.04
N CYS A 58 18.84 -6.93 6.77
CA CYS A 58 18.12 -5.66 6.87
C CYS A 58 18.33 -4.77 5.64
N TYR A 59 17.41 -3.84 5.43
CA TYR A 59 17.58 -2.74 4.49
C TYR A 59 17.29 -1.42 5.21
N ALA A 60 18.26 -0.50 5.21
CA ALA A 60 18.14 0.79 5.90
C ALA A 60 17.68 1.89 4.94
N ILE A 61 16.67 2.65 5.35
CA ILE A 61 16.18 3.83 4.63
C ILE A 61 16.37 5.05 5.54
N PRO A 62 17.24 6.02 5.17
CA PRO A 62 17.40 7.25 5.93
C PRO A 62 16.10 8.06 6.00
N THR A 63 15.66 8.40 7.21
CA THR A 63 14.45 9.19 7.45
C THR A 63 14.67 10.41 8.34
N MET A 64 15.91 10.72 8.70
CA MET A 64 16.23 11.78 9.68
C MET A 64 16.93 12.99 9.05
N GLN A 65 16.99 13.08 7.72
CA GLN A 65 17.72 14.11 6.98
C GLN A 65 16.83 15.21 6.38
N GLY A 66 15.92 15.77 7.17
CA GLY A 66 15.03 16.85 6.73
C GLY A 66 13.60 16.37 6.53
N GLY A 67 12.93 16.87 5.48
CA GLY A 67 11.53 16.56 5.18
C GLY A 67 11.35 15.34 4.26
N VAL A 68 10.09 15.00 3.97
CA VAL A 68 9.67 13.86 3.12
C VAL A 68 10.43 13.80 1.79
N GLU A 69 10.67 14.94 1.14
CA GLU A 69 11.38 14.99 -0.15
C GLU A 69 12.82 14.49 -0.08
N THR A 70 13.45 14.54 1.10
CA THR A 70 14.81 14.01 1.30
C THR A 70 14.84 12.48 1.52
N ILE A 71 13.67 11.88 1.77
CA ILE A 71 13.47 10.45 2.00
C ILE A 71 13.13 9.75 0.68
N ARG A 72 12.36 10.42 -0.19
CA ARG A 72 11.88 9.92 -1.48
C ARG A 72 12.95 9.17 -2.30
N PRO A 73 14.17 9.72 -2.54
CA PRO A 73 15.17 9.03 -3.36
C PRO A 73 15.59 7.66 -2.80
N TYR A 74 15.62 7.52 -1.46
CA TYR A 74 15.98 6.26 -0.82
C TYR A 74 14.85 5.23 -0.86
N VAL A 75 13.60 5.69 -0.85
CA VAL A 75 12.43 4.82 -1.05
C VAL A 75 12.38 4.33 -2.50
N ASP A 76 12.62 5.23 -3.46
CA ASP A 76 12.67 4.88 -4.88
C ASP A 76 13.78 3.85 -5.16
N GLU A 77 14.98 4.06 -4.60
CA GLU A 77 16.09 3.10 -4.67
C GLU A 77 15.73 1.76 -4.04
N PHE A 78 15.10 1.76 -2.86
CA PHE A 78 14.63 0.55 -2.22
C PHE A 78 13.64 -0.24 -3.08
N ILE A 79 12.64 0.44 -3.67
CA ILE A 79 11.62 -0.20 -4.50
C ILE A 79 12.27 -0.79 -5.75
N ALA A 80 13.18 -0.05 -6.40
CA ALA A 80 13.94 -0.54 -7.55
C ALA A 80 14.77 -1.79 -7.18
N PHE A 81 15.48 -1.74 -6.06
CA PHE A 81 16.26 -2.87 -5.55
C PHE A 81 15.38 -4.11 -5.28
N ALA A 82 14.23 -3.91 -4.63
CA ALA A 82 13.30 -4.99 -4.33
C ALA A 82 12.67 -5.58 -5.61
N LYS A 83 12.42 -4.77 -6.64
CA LYS A 83 11.91 -5.24 -7.95
C LYS A 83 12.85 -6.27 -8.60
N GLU A 84 14.16 -6.11 -8.44
CA GLU A 84 15.17 -7.00 -9.00
C GLU A 84 15.42 -8.28 -8.17
N ARG A 85 14.86 -8.37 -6.95
CA ARG A 85 15.15 -9.45 -5.98
C ARG A 85 13.91 -10.17 -5.50
N LYS A 86 13.24 -10.85 -6.44
CA LYS A 86 11.97 -11.57 -6.20
C LYS A 86 12.10 -12.78 -5.28
N GLU A 87 13.32 -13.26 -5.05
CA GLU A 87 13.65 -14.31 -4.09
C GLU A 87 13.59 -13.85 -2.63
N LEU A 88 13.76 -12.55 -2.38
CA LEU A 88 13.71 -11.94 -1.07
C LEU A 88 12.30 -11.44 -0.75
N THR A 89 11.92 -11.38 0.52
CA THR A 89 10.68 -10.78 1.00
C THR A 89 11.03 -9.63 1.94
N PHE A 90 10.66 -8.41 1.56
CA PHE A 90 10.98 -7.21 2.31
C PHE A 90 9.83 -6.85 3.26
N LEU A 91 10.08 -6.94 4.56
CA LEU A 91 9.11 -6.60 5.61
C LEU A 91 9.32 -5.13 6.00
N VAL A 92 8.49 -4.25 5.47
CA VAL A 92 8.57 -2.81 5.69
C VAL A 92 7.93 -2.45 7.01
N THR A 93 8.70 -1.87 7.92
CA THR A 93 8.17 -1.28 9.16
C THR A 93 7.46 0.05 8.88
N PRO A 94 6.74 0.65 9.86
CA PRO A 94 6.27 2.04 9.77
C PRO A 94 7.45 3.03 9.76
N ILE A 95 8.21 3.05 8.66
CA ILE A 95 9.46 3.78 8.49
C ILE A 95 9.20 5.28 8.67
N GLY A 96 9.99 5.93 9.54
CA GLY A 96 9.83 7.36 9.84
C GLY A 96 8.76 7.68 10.89
N CYS A 97 7.83 6.77 11.20
CA CYS A 97 6.71 7.05 12.11
C CYS A 97 7.00 6.87 13.61
N GLY A 98 8.23 6.45 13.95
CA GLY A 98 8.71 6.39 15.33
C GLY A 98 9.48 7.64 15.72
N ILE A 99 10.80 7.50 15.89
CA ILE A 99 11.68 8.57 16.39
C ILE A 99 11.75 9.79 15.45
N ALA A 100 11.65 9.58 14.13
CA ALA A 100 11.68 10.68 13.17
C ALA A 100 10.39 11.52 13.18
N GLY A 101 9.30 11.02 13.77
CA GLY A 101 8.09 11.80 14.07
C GLY A 101 7.17 12.08 12.88
N PHE A 102 7.38 11.44 11.72
CA PHE A 102 6.45 11.55 10.60
C PHE A 102 5.15 10.80 10.87
N LYS A 103 4.06 11.21 10.23
CA LYS A 103 2.83 10.41 10.23
C LYS A 103 2.82 9.45 9.04
N ALA A 104 1.91 8.46 9.08
CA ALA A 104 1.75 7.54 7.96
C ALA A 104 1.37 8.29 6.69
N GLU A 105 0.56 9.35 6.80
CA GLU A 105 0.11 10.21 5.71
C GLU A 105 1.28 10.94 5.01
N ASP A 106 2.38 11.17 5.72
CA ASP A 106 3.57 11.81 5.16
C ASP A 106 4.44 10.83 4.35
N ILE A 107 4.59 9.59 4.84
CA ILE A 107 5.55 8.62 4.30
C ILE A 107 4.92 7.61 3.36
N ALA A 108 3.73 7.09 3.67
CA ALA A 108 3.07 6.06 2.87
C ALA A 108 2.91 6.45 1.38
N PRO A 109 2.65 7.72 1.01
CA PRO A 109 2.61 8.12 -0.40
C PRO A 109 3.91 7.85 -1.19
N LEU A 110 5.06 7.74 -0.52
CA LEU A 110 6.33 7.36 -1.16
C LEU A 110 6.35 5.89 -1.58
N PHE A 111 5.56 5.03 -0.93
CA PHE A 111 5.49 3.59 -1.17
C PHE A 111 4.38 3.18 -2.14
N LYS A 112 3.73 4.12 -2.84
CA LYS A 112 2.62 3.82 -3.77
C LYS A 112 2.98 2.77 -4.81
N GLU A 113 4.20 2.78 -5.34
CA GLU A 113 4.65 1.77 -6.30
C GLU A 113 4.95 0.41 -5.67
N ALA A 114 5.20 0.35 -4.36
CA ALA A 114 5.49 -0.91 -3.68
C ALA A 114 4.25 -1.79 -3.51
N ILE A 115 3.05 -1.21 -3.57
CA ILE A 115 1.78 -1.90 -3.35
C ILE A 115 1.55 -3.07 -4.33
N VAL A 116 2.11 -2.95 -5.54
CA VAL A 116 1.97 -3.95 -6.60
C VAL A 116 3.06 -5.03 -6.55
N GLU A 117 4.07 -4.85 -5.71
CA GLU A 117 5.22 -5.75 -5.64
C GLU A 117 4.97 -6.84 -4.59
N GLU A 118 4.72 -8.07 -5.04
CA GLU A 118 4.39 -9.21 -4.15
C GLU A 118 5.49 -9.58 -3.14
N ASN A 119 6.70 -9.08 -3.35
CA ASN A 119 7.85 -9.34 -2.49
C ASN A 119 8.14 -8.16 -1.54
N ILE A 120 7.33 -7.11 -1.55
CA ILE A 120 7.34 -6.04 -0.57
C ILE A 120 6.06 -6.14 0.26
N VAL A 121 6.21 -6.34 1.57
CA VAL A 121 5.11 -6.37 2.52
C VAL A 121 5.11 -5.02 3.24
N LEU A 122 4.03 -4.26 3.10
CA LEU A 122 3.85 -2.97 3.75
C LEU A 122 3.17 -3.12 5.12
N PRO A 123 3.38 -2.20 6.07
CA PRO A 123 2.55 -2.14 7.26
C PRO A 123 1.13 -1.73 6.86
N GLU A 124 0.12 -2.25 7.58
CA GLU A 124 -1.29 -1.99 7.29
C GLU A 124 -1.60 -0.48 7.21
N SER A 125 -1.04 0.31 8.13
CA SER A 125 -1.21 1.77 8.15
C SER A 125 -0.71 2.50 6.90
N PHE A 126 0.32 1.97 6.23
CA PHE A 126 0.78 2.58 4.98
C PHE A 126 -0.14 2.19 3.83
N GLU A 127 -0.58 0.93 3.80
CA GLU A 127 -1.49 0.47 2.79
C GLU A 127 -2.83 1.21 2.86
N GLU A 128 -3.41 1.39 4.06
CA GLU A 128 -4.64 2.17 4.29
C GLU A 128 -4.54 3.58 3.69
N VAL A 129 -3.46 4.31 3.99
CA VAL A 129 -3.24 5.66 3.45
C VAL A 129 -3.13 5.63 1.92
N ILE A 130 -2.38 4.66 1.36
CA ILE A 130 -2.21 4.55 -0.09
C ILE A 130 -3.57 4.27 -0.75
N MET A 131 -4.37 3.36 -0.19
CA MET A 131 -5.70 3.02 -0.72
C MET A 131 -6.68 4.19 -0.70
N GLN A 132 -6.55 5.07 0.29
CA GLN A 132 -7.37 6.29 0.38
C GLN A 132 -6.94 7.37 -0.62
N SER A 133 -5.72 7.27 -1.18
CA SER A 133 -5.20 8.24 -2.13
C SER A 133 -5.63 7.93 -3.58
N ARG A 134 -6.58 8.70 -4.11
CA ARG A 134 -7.02 8.61 -5.52
C ARG A 134 -6.24 9.55 -6.45
N PRO A 135 -6.07 9.22 -7.73
CA PRO A 135 -6.44 7.94 -8.37
C PRO A 135 -5.40 6.83 -8.12
N LEU A 136 -5.86 5.58 -7.96
CA LEU A 136 -4.98 4.40 -7.95
C LEU A 136 -4.66 3.95 -9.39
N SER A 137 -3.49 3.35 -9.59
CA SER A 137 -3.12 2.78 -10.89
C SER A 137 -3.87 1.46 -11.15
N LYS A 138 -4.03 1.08 -12.42
CA LYS A 138 -4.69 -0.19 -12.80
C LYS A 138 -4.02 -1.40 -12.16
N ALA A 139 -2.69 -1.37 -12.13
CA ALA A 139 -1.89 -2.42 -11.50
C ALA A 139 -2.17 -2.53 -10.00
N ALA A 140 -2.31 -1.41 -9.29
CA ALA A 140 -2.68 -1.40 -7.88
C ALA A 140 -4.08 -2.00 -7.65
N ILE A 141 -5.03 -1.65 -8.53
CA ILE A 141 -6.39 -2.21 -8.51
C ILE A 141 -6.39 -3.73 -8.76
N ASP A 142 -5.62 -4.20 -9.74
CA ASP A 142 -5.52 -5.62 -10.05
C ASP A 142 -4.94 -6.43 -8.86
N VAL A 143 -3.94 -5.88 -8.17
CA VAL A 143 -3.34 -6.51 -6.99
C VAL A 143 -4.31 -6.54 -5.80
N LEU A 144 -5.04 -5.45 -5.58
CA LEU A 144 -6.11 -5.37 -4.59
C LEU A 144 -7.19 -6.42 -4.82
N ALA A 145 -7.69 -6.52 -6.04
CA ALA A 145 -8.71 -7.49 -6.41
C ALA A 145 -8.26 -8.92 -6.09
N LYS A 146 -7.00 -9.27 -6.41
CA LYS A 146 -6.43 -10.59 -6.06
C LYS A 146 -6.37 -10.83 -4.55
N ARG A 147 -5.95 -9.83 -3.75
CA ARG A 147 -5.88 -9.96 -2.28
C ARG A 147 -7.26 -10.13 -1.65
N MET A 148 -8.27 -9.42 -2.15
CA MET A 148 -9.66 -9.56 -1.71
C MET A 148 -10.21 -10.94 -2.06
N GLN A 149 -9.77 -11.54 -3.16
CA GLN A 149 -10.22 -12.88 -3.55
C GLN A 149 -9.68 -14.00 -2.71
N ALA A 150 -8.44 -13.87 -2.27
CA ALA A 150 -7.88 -14.75 -1.26
C ALA A 150 -8.73 -14.74 0.04
N LYS A 151 -9.52 -13.69 0.26
CA LYS A 151 -10.46 -13.54 1.39
C LYS A 151 -11.93 -13.86 1.02
N ASN A 152 -12.36 -13.78 -0.24
CA ASN A 152 -13.75 -14.02 -0.71
C ASN A 152 -13.80 -14.47 -2.21
N PRO A 153 -14.34 -15.65 -2.57
CA PRO A 153 -14.06 -16.34 -3.85
C PRO A 153 -14.73 -15.81 -5.14
N TYR A 154 -14.83 -14.50 -5.34
CA TYR A 154 -15.19 -13.92 -6.65
C TYR A 154 -14.01 -13.97 -7.64
N SER A 155 -14.23 -13.81 -8.95
CA SER A 155 -13.16 -13.97 -9.96
C SER A 155 -12.31 -12.71 -10.18
N ALA A 156 -10.97 -12.86 -10.31
CA ALA A 156 -9.92 -11.81 -10.46
C ALA A 156 -10.34 -10.69 -11.40
N GLY A 157 -10.67 -11.08 -12.63
CA GLY A 157 -10.99 -10.16 -13.69
C GLY A 157 -12.30 -9.40 -13.48
N THR A 158 -13.28 -9.98 -12.80
CA THR A 158 -14.56 -9.29 -12.55
C THR A 158 -14.40 -8.19 -11.51
N LEU A 159 -13.67 -8.48 -10.43
CA LEU A 159 -13.42 -7.55 -9.33
C LEU A 159 -12.55 -6.37 -9.77
N SER A 160 -11.43 -6.63 -10.46
CA SER A 160 -10.53 -5.56 -10.87
C SER A 160 -11.12 -4.65 -11.95
N HIS A 161 -11.87 -5.22 -12.89
CA HIS A 161 -12.59 -4.48 -13.92
C HIS A 161 -13.63 -3.54 -13.31
N GLY A 162 -14.43 -4.01 -12.33
CA GLY A 162 -15.42 -3.18 -11.65
C GLY A 162 -14.80 -2.01 -10.89
N ILE A 163 -13.74 -2.24 -10.11
CA ILE A 163 -13.03 -1.17 -9.38
C ILE A 163 -12.44 -0.14 -10.36
N TRP A 164 -11.83 -0.60 -11.46
CA TRP A 164 -11.25 0.28 -12.48
C TRP A 164 -12.30 1.14 -13.19
N GLU A 165 -13.41 0.54 -13.63
CA GLU A 165 -14.49 1.27 -14.30
C GLU A 165 -15.10 2.32 -13.36
N HIS A 166 -15.37 2.00 -12.10
CA HIS A 166 -15.91 2.95 -11.14
C HIS A 166 -14.95 4.09 -10.79
N GLN A 167 -13.65 3.83 -10.64
CA GLN A 167 -12.67 4.89 -10.42
C GLN A 167 -12.59 5.82 -11.63
N HIS A 168 -12.55 5.27 -12.84
CA HIS A 168 -12.50 6.06 -14.07
C HIS A 168 -13.80 6.86 -14.31
N TYR A 169 -14.96 6.28 -14.00
CA TYR A 169 -16.25 6.96 -14.08
C TYR A 169 -16.33 8.11 -13.06
N PHE A 170 -15.80 7.90 -11.85
CA PHE A 170 -15.69 8.94 -10.82
C PHE A 170 -14.75 10.08 -11.27
N GLU A 171 -13.58 9.77 -11.83
CA GLU A 171 -12.65 10.77 -12.38
C GLU A 171 -13.27 11.58 -13.53
N LEU A 172 -13.96 10.92 -14.44
CA LEU A 172 -14.65 11.56 -15.56
C LEU A 172 -15.79 12.47 -15.08
N LEU A 173 -16.61 12.02 -14.12
CA LEU A 173 -17.74 12.81 -13.60
C LEU A 173 -17.27 13.96 -12.70
N TRP A 174 -16.31 13.72 -11.83
CA TRP A 174 -15.75 14.73 -10.91
C TRP A 174 -14.99 15.82 -11.66
N GLY A 175 -14.28 15.47 -12.74
CA GLY A 175 -13.55 16.43 -13.57
C GLY A 175 -14.39 17.20 -14.59
N SER A 176 -15.67 16.84 -14.80
CA SER A 176 -16.50 17.41 -15.87
C SER A 176 -17.74 18.19 -15.42
N TYR A 177 -18.12 18.16 -14.14
CA TYR A 177 -19.33 18.83 -13.65
C TYR A 177 -19.05 19.81 -12.50
N ASP A 178 -18.74 21.05 -12.86
CA ASP A 178 -18.51 22.16 -11.92
C ASP A 178 -19.80 22.70 -11.27
N HIS A 179 -20.97 22.07 -11.45
CA HIS A 179 -22.27 22.66 -11.06
C HIS A 179 -23.36 21.69 -10.55
N TYR A 180 -23.02 20.46 -10.15
CA TYR A 180 -24.01 19.58 -9.52
C TYR A 180 -23.67 19.36 -8.04
N ASP A 181 -24.49 19.89 -7.15
CA ASP A 181 -24.32 19.74 -5.71
C ASP A 181 -24.78 18.35 -5.27
N TRP A 182 -23.84 17.41 -5.32
CA TRP A 182 -24.10 16.02 -4.97
C TRP A 182 -24.33 15.83 -3.46
N HIS A 183 -23.95 16.77 -2.59
CA HIS A 183 -24.09 16.65 -1.14
C HIS A 183 -25.54 16.40 -0.72
N GLU A 184 -26.48 17.14 -1.32
CA GLU A 184 -27.91 17.08 -0.97
C GLU A 184 -28.55 15.72 -1.32
N HIS A 185 -28.04 15.05 -2.37
CA HIS A 185 -28.53 13.74 -2.79
C HIS A 185 -27.95 12.62 -1.92
N PHE A 186 -26.71 12.73 -1.45
CA PHE A 186 -26.08 11.71 -0.61
C PHE A 186 -26.61 11.71 0.83
N GLU A 187 -26.92 12.89 1.41
CA GLU A 187 -27.61 12.98 2.70
C GLU A 187 -29.00 12.37 2.67
N LYS A 188 -29.74 12.58 1.58
CA LYS A 188 -31.10 12.07 1.37
C LYS A 188 -31.19 10.54 1.39
N TYR A 189 -30.11 9.84 1.04
CA TYR A 189 -30.06 8.37 1.03
C TYR A 189 -29.17 7.78 2.15
N GLY A 190 -28.66 8.60 3.08
CA GLY A 190 -27.90 8.13 4.24
C GLY A 190 -26.51 7.57 3.91
N LEU A 191 -25.92 7.97 2.78
CA LEU A 191 -24.67 7.40 2.23
C LEU A 191 -23.40 8.18 2.62
N CYS A 192 -23.53 9.24 3.42
CA CYS A 192 -22.43 10.17 3.72
C CYS A 192 -21.40 9.61 4.72
N GLU A 193 -21.82 8.91 5.78
CA GLU A 193 -20.88 8.48 6.83
C GLU A 193 -20.01 7.27 6.42
N ASP A 194 -20.50 6.42 5.51
CA ASP A 194 -19.77 5.24 5.02
C ASP A 194 -18.78 5.57 3.89
N PHE A 195 -18.95 6.72 3.21
CA PHE A 195 -18.08 7.14 2.12
C PHE A 195 -16.81 7.85 2.60
N GLU A 196 -16.87 8.61 3.70
CA GLU A 196 -15.70 9.24 4.33
C GLU A 196 -14.72 8.23 4.96
N ARG A 197 -15.18 6.99 5.20
CA ARG A 197 -14.38 5.89 5.76
C ARG A 197 -13.76 4.96 4.72
N GLY A 198 -13.82 5.29 3.43
CA GLY A 198 -12.97 4.68 2.40
C GLY A 198 -13.09 3.15 2.22
N VAL A 199 -14.13 2.54 2.79
CA VAL A 199 -14.36 1.08 2.74
C VAL A 199 -15.85 0.82 2.54
N VAL A 200 -16.34 1.02 1.33
CA VAL A 200 -17.47 0.23 0.81
C VAL A 200 -16.93 -0.52 -0.40
N LEU A 201 -16.28 -1.65 -0.14
CA LEU A 201 -15.75 -2.53 -1.17
C LEU A 201 -16.71 -3.68 -1.52
N THR A 202 -17.92 -3.78 -0.95
CA THR A 202 -18.58 -5.10 -0.84
C THR A 202 -20.08 -5.21 -1.10
N ASP A 203 -20.90 -4.16 -1.05
CA ASP A 203 -22.36 -4.39 -1.15
C ASP A 203 -22.86 -4.74 -2.57
N ASP A 204 -22.21 -4.24 -3.62
CA ASP A 204 -22.63 -4.52 -5.02
C ASP A 204 -22.01 -5.79 -5.63
N LEU A 205 -20.99 -6.39 -5.01
CA LEU A 205 -20.56 -7.76 -5.37
C LEU A 205 -21.59 -8.81 -4.93
N MET A 206 -22.50 -8.45 -4.02
CA MET A 206 -23.37 -9.38 -3.30
C MET A 206 -24.77 -9.51 -3.91
N HIS A 207 -25.14 -8.77 -4.95
CA HIS A 207 -26.41 -8.98 -5.67
C HIS A 207 -26.16 -9.34 -7.15
N GLN A 208 -26.12 -10.64 -7.44
CA GLN A 208 -26.27 -11.18 -8.81
C GLN A 208 -27.55 -10.65 -9.51
N PRO A 209 -27.72 -10.79 -10.85
CA PRO A 209 -26.75 -10.91 -11.93
C PRO A 209 -27.00 -9.85 -13.02
N VAL A 210 -25.96 -9.27 -13.65
CA VAL A 210 -26.17 -8.57 -14.93
C VAL A 210 -25.64 -9.42 -16.07
N ASN A 211 -26.56 -10.23 -16.55
CA ASN A 211 -26.54 -10.80 -17.89
C ASN A 211 -26.35 -9.67 -18.92
N LYS A 212 -25.28 -9.74 -19.71
CA LYS A 212 -24.81 -8.69 -20.64
C LYS A 212 -25.68 -8.50 -21.91
N GLU A 213 -26.96 -8.84 -21.87
CA GLU A 213 -27.86 -8.67 -23.04
C GLU A 213 -28.66 -7.35 -23.05
N TRP A 214 -28.60 -6.50 -22.02
CA TRP A 214 -29.61 -5.44 -21.85
C TRP A 214 -29.18 -3.98 -22.05
N VAL A 215 -27.93 -3.68 -22.44
CA VAL A 215 -27.49 -2.29 -22.58
C VAL A 215 -26.73 -2.12 -23.90
N PHE A 216 -27.48 -1.65 -24.92
CA PHE A 216 -27.06 -1.20 -26.25
C PHE A 216 -26.85 -2.22 -27.37
N GLY A 217 -27.86 -3.07 -27.57
CA GLY A 217 -28.14 -3.70 -28.86
C GLY A 217 -29.49 -3.26 -29.43
N MET A 218 -29.65 -1.99 -29.85
CA MET A 218 -30.51 -1.58 -30.98
C MET A 218 -30.50 -0.06 -31.14
N TYR A 219 -29.57 0.43 -31.96
CA TYR A 219 -29.93 1.46 -32.92
C TYR A 219 -30.90 0.83 -33.93
N ARG A 220 -32.19 1.15 -33.79
CA ARG A 220 -33.16 1.34 -34.87
C ARG A 220 -34.17 2.37 -34.44
#